data_AF-A0A3B9BUN0-F1
#
_entry.id   AF-A0A3B9BUN0-F1
#
_cell.length_a   1.000
_cell.length_b   1.000
_cell.length_c   1.000
_cell.angle_alpha   90.00
_cell.angle_beta   90.00
_cell.angle_gamma   90.00
#
_symmetry.space_group_name_H-M   'P 1'
#
loop_
_entity.id
_entity.type
_entity.pdbx_description
1 polymer ?
#
loop_
_entity_poly.entity_id
_entity_poly.type
_entity_poly.pdbx_seq_one_letter_code
_entity_poly.pdbx_strand_id
1 'polypeptide(L)'
;ANGGLIIYDYKSGSPPSEQEVKYFKKQLKLEAAIATVGGFKNIPAATPSRLEYIGLSDKYMSNEGEVREEPITLRDAQAVWIEFTELMTAYADPLKGFPARPRMQKMGFAYEFDHLARKGEWEESDIPVDIPVGSVSR
;
A
#
# COMPACT_ATOMS: atom_id res chain seq x y z
N ALA A 1 11.29 28.75 -9.17
CA ALA A 1 11.01 27.37 -9.61
C ALA A 1 10.67 26.56 -8.38
N ASN A 2 9.41 26.14 -8.24
CA ASN A 2 8.88 25.57 -7.00
C ASN A 2 9.14 24.05 -7.00
N GLY A 3 10.43 23.68 -6.92
CA GLY A 3 10.95 22.32 -7.19
C GLY A 3 10.38 21.22 -6.28
N GLY A 4 9.15 20.81 -6.56
CA GLY A 4 8.51 19.65 -5.95
C GLY A 4 8.95 18.35 -6.63
N LEU A 5 8.99 17.28 -5.86
CA LEU A 5 9.19 15.94 -6.41
C LEU A 5 7.92 15.48 -7.13
N ILE A 6 8.09 14.66 -8.16
CA ILE A 6 6.99 13.88 -8.76
C ILE A 6 7.40 12.41 -8.67
N ILE A 7 6.48 11.56 -8.25
CA ILE A 7 6.72 10.12 -8.11
C ILE A 7 5.88 9.38 -9.15
N TYR A 8 6.54 8.53 -9.94
CA TYR A 8 5.95 7.78 -11.04
C TYR A 8 5.92 6.28 -10.75
N ASP A 9 4.80 5.64 -11.06
CA ASP A 9 4.61 4.20 -10.99
C ASP A 9 4.20 3.65 -12.36
N TYR A 10 5.14 3.00 -13.04
CA TYR A 10 4.92 2.42 -14.36
C TYR A 10 4.22 1.06 -14.25
N LYS A 11 3.13 0.89 -15.01
CA LYS A 11 2.31 -0.32 -15.03
C LYS A 11 2.24 -0.91 -16.43
N SER A 12 2.36 -2.23 -16.53
CA SER A 12 2.17 -2.95 -17.80
C SER A 12 0.72 -3.00 -18.29
N GLY A 13 -0.25 -2.73 -17.40
CA GLY A 13 -1.68 -2.61 -17.71
C GLY A 13 -2.18 -1.17 -17.55
N SER A 14 -3.51 -1.01 -17.54
CA SER A 14 -4.13 0.30 -17.26
C SER A 14 -3.78 0.79 -15.85
N PRO A 15 -3.60 2.11 -15.67
CA PRO A 15 -3.55 2.74 -14.36
C PRO A 15 -4.75 2.35 -13.49
N PRO A 16 -4.57 2.25 -12.16
CA PRO A 16 -5.61 1.82 -11.22
C PRO A 16 -6.70 2.88 -11.04
N SER A 17 -7.98 2.51 -11.06
CA SER A 17 -9.10 3.45 -10.85
C SER A 17 -9.01 4.24 -9.53
N GLU A 18 -9.75 5.34 -9.41
CA GLU A 18 -9.76 6.18 -8.19
C GLU A 18 -10.08 5.38 -6.92
N GLN A 19 -11.06 4.47 -6.98
CA GLN A 19 -11.40 3.59 -5.86
C GLN A 19 -10.26 2.63 -5.52
N GLU A 20 -9.56 2.10 -6.53
CA GLU A 20 -8.40 1.24 -6.31
C GLU A 20 -7.25 2.01 -5.66
N VAL A 21 -7.01 3.26 -6.08
CA VAL A 21 -6.01 4.14 -5.48
C VAL A 21 -6.35 4.45 -4.02
N LYS A 22 -7.61 4.76 -3.74
CA LYS A 22 -8.06 5.11 -2.39
C LYS A 22 -7.85 3.97 -1.39
N TYR A 23 -8.26 2.76 -1.75
CA TYR A 23 -8.32 1.64 -0.81
C TYR A 23 -7.12 0.69 -0.88
N PHE A 24 -6.54 0.49 -2.07
CA PHE A 24 -5.60 -0.63 -2.30
C PHE A 24 -4.21 -0.21 -2.78
N LYS A 25 -4.05 0.91 -3.50
CA LYS A 25 -2.73 1.34 -4.01
C LYS A 25 -2.04 2.28 -3.02
N LYS A 26 -1.45 1.71 -1.96
CA LYS A 26 -0.72 2.47 -0.93
C LYS A 26 0.73 2.81 -1.31
N GLN A 27 1.28 2.18 -2.34
CA GLN A 27 2.69 2.33 -2.74
C GLN A 27 3.13 3.79 -2.92
N LEU A 28 2.58 4.52 -3.90
CA LEU A 28 2.98 5.91 -4.16
C LEU A 28 2.76 6.85 -2.97
N LYS A 29 1.70 6.61 -2.18
CA LYS A 29 1.41 7.40 -0.96
C LYS A 29 2.48 7.18 0.12
N LEU A 30 2.94 5.93 0.29
CA LEU A 30 4.04 5.60 1.19
C LEU A 30 5.37 6.16 0.70
N GLU A 31 5.66 6.06 -0.60
CA GLU A 31 6.86 6.66 -1.19
C GLU A 31 6.88 8.20 -0.99
N ALA A 32 5.72 8.86 -1.09
CA ALA A 32 5.60 10.28 -0.80
C ALA A 32 5.87 10.62 0.67
N ALA A 33 5.39 9.78 1.59
CA ALA A 33 5.68 9.91 3.01
C ALA A 33 7.18 9.74 3.29
N ILE A 34 7.83 8.73 2.67
CA ILE A 34 9.27 8.48 2.76
C ILE A 34 10.08 9.67 2.21
N ALA A 35 9.68 10.22 1.05
CA ALA A 35 10.33 11.40 0.46
C ALA A 35 10.27 12.62 1.39
N THR A 36 9.13 12.83 2.05
CA THR A 36 8.91 13.95 2.97
C THR A 36 9.84 13.89 4.18
N VAL A 37 10.19 12.69 4.66
CA VAL A 37 11.13 12.50 5.79
C VAL A 37 12.59 12.31 5.35
N GLY A 38 12.89 12.41 4.05
CA GLY A 38 14.25 12.26 3.52
C GLY A 38 14.76 10.82 3.53
N GLY A 39 13.87 9.83 3.40
CA GLY A 39 14.22 8.41 3.46
C GLY A 39 14.89 7.84 2.20
N PHE A 40 15.01 8.62 1.12
CA PHE A 40 15.68 8.18 -0.11
C PHE A 40 17.14 8.63 -0.15
N LYS A 41 18.04 7.69 -0.44
CA LYS A 41 19.47 7.99 -0.58
C LYS A 41 19.71 8.97 -1.73
N ASN A 42 20.53 9.99 -1.49
CA ASN A 42 20.89 11.04 -2.45
C ASN A 42 19.72 11.92 -2.95
N ILE A 43 18.56 11.86 -2.29
CA ILE A 43 17.42 12.73 -2.58
C ILE A 43 17.11 13.50 -1.30
N PRO A 44 17.26 14.84 -1.27
CA PRO A 44 16.89 15.64 -0.12
C PRO A 44 15.42 15.49 0.23
N ALA A 45 15.09 15.65 1.52
CA ALA A 45 13.70 15.68 1.96
C ALA A 45 12.93 16.76 1.21
N ALA A 46 11.82 16.35 0.58
CA ALA A 46 10.93 17.25 -0.13
C ALA A 46 9.53 16.65 -0.20
N THR A 47 8.53 17.52 -0.22
CA THR A 47 7.14 17.11 -0.44
C THR A 47 6.89 16.93 -1.94
N PRO A 48 6.47 15.74 -2.38
CA PRO A 48 6.02 15.59 -3.75
C PRO A 48 4.81 16.48 -4.02
N SER A 49 4.78 17.12 -5.19
CA SER A 49 3.61 17.88 -5.63
C SER A 49 2.56 16.99 -6.29
N ARG A 50 2.95 15.79 -6.73
CA ARG A 50 2.09 14.88 -7.50
C ARG A 50 2.60 13.45 -7.51
N LEU A 51 1.66 12.52 -7.67
CA LEU A 51 1.90 11.09 -7.90
C LEU A 51 1.26 10.70 -9.23
N GLU A 52 1.92 9.85 -10.01
CA GLU A 52 1.42 9.46 -11.34
C GLU A 52 1.54 7.96 -11.58
N TYR A 53 0.45 7.36 -12.04
CA TYR A 53 0.42 6.00 -12.54
C TYR A 53 0.42 6.03 -14.07
N ILE A 54 1.42 5.40 -14.69
CA ILE A 54 1.61 5.43 -16.16
C ILE A 54 1.42 4.02 -16.72
N GLY A 55 0.41 3.83 -17.57
CA GLY A 55 0.17 2.58 -18.29
C GLY A 55 1.03 2.44 -19.54
N LEU A 56 1.72 1.30 -19.68
CA LEU A 56 2.69 1.01 -20.74
C LEU A 56 2.27 -0.11 -21.71
N SER A 57 1.00 -0.53 -21.71
CA SER A 57 0.57 -1.65 -22.58
C SER A 57 0.60 -1.28 -24.08
N ASP A 58 0.81 -2.26 -24.97
CA ASP A 58 0.81 -2.06 -26.44
C ASP A 58 -0.45 -1.36 -26.97
N LYS A 59 -1.61 -1.59 -26.32
CA LYS A 59 -2.87 -0.90 -26.62
C LYS A 59 -2.81 0.63 -26.38
N TYR A 60 -1.87 1.07 -25.55
CA TYR A 60 -1.67 2.45 -25.11
C TYR A 60 -0.36 3.05 -25.60
N MET A 61 0.38 2.36 -26.49
CA MET A 61 1.58 2.91 -27.13
C MET A 61 1.26 3.76 -28.37
N SER A 62 0.02 3.68 -28.89
CA SER A 62 -0.45 4.40 -30.08
C SER A 62 -1.40 5.58 -29.78
N ASN A 63 -1.93 5.66 -28.55
CA ASN A 63 -2.59 6.85 -28.01
C ASN A 63 -1.70 7.38 -26.89
N GLU A 64 -1.68 8.69 -26.66
CA GLU A 64 -1.01 9.33 -25.50
C GLU A 64 -1.24 8.44 -24.26
N GLY A 65 -0.20 7.80 -23.74
CA GLY A 65 -0.32 6.72 -22.76
C GLY A 65 -1.29 7.06 -21.62
N GLU A 66 -2.00 6.07 -21.09
CA GLU A 66 -2.96 6.32 -20.02
C GLU A 66 -2.20 6.75 -18.75
N VAL A 67 -2.31 8.02 -18.37
CA VAL A 67 -1.74 8.57 -17.14
C VAL A 67 -2.88 8.89 -16.18
N ARG A 68 -2.76 8.39 -14.94
CA ARG A 68 -3.59 8.85 -13.82
C ARG A 68 -2.74 9.65 -12.86
N GLU A 69 -3.20 10.86 -12.61
CA GLU A 69 -2.54 11.84 -11.78
C GLU A 69 -3.27 11.94 -10.45
N GLU A 70 -2.52 11.91 -9.36
CA GLU A 70 -3.05 11.99 -8.01
C GLU A 70 -2.32 13.13 -7.28
N PRO A 71 -2.99 14.26 -7.03
CA PRO A 71 -2.40 15.35 -6.27
C PRO A 71 -2.13 14.88 -4.84
N ILE A 72 -1.05 15.37 -4.25
CA ILE A 72 -0.71 15.08 -2.86
C ILE A 72 -0.19 16.33 -2.17
N THR A 73 -0.61 16.53 -0.93
CA THR A 73 -0.12 17.62 -0.08
C THR A 73 0.84 17.09 0.98
N LEU A 74 1.58 18.01 1.61
CA LEU A 74 2.40 17.67 2.78
C LEU A 74 1.56 17.01 3.89
N ARG A 75 0.34 17.52 4.11
CA ARG A 75 -0.58 16.98 5.12
C ARG A 75 -0.96 15.53 4.82
N ASP A 76 -1.23 15.21 3.55
CA ASP A 76 -1.58 13.84 3.15
C ASP A 76 -0.40 12.89 3.35
N ALA A 77 0.81 13.30 2.95
CA ALA A 77 2.02 12.49 3.15
C ALA A 77 2.32 12.26 4.64
N GLN A 78 2.14 13.28 5.49
CA GLN A 78 2.29 13.15 6.94
C GLN A 78 1.25 12.21 7.55
N ALA A 79 -0.02 12.29 7.12
CA ALA A 79 -1.05 11.38 7.58
C ALA A 79 -0.71 9.92 7.24
N VAL A 80 -0.23 9.67 6.01
CA VAL A 80 0.22 8.33 5.59
C VAL A 80 1.39 7.83 6.44
N TRP A 81 2.34 8.70 6.79
CA TRP A 81 3.46 8.34 7.68
C TRP A 81 2.96 7.93 9.06
N ILE A 82 2.03 8.70 9.65
CA ILE A 82 1.43 8.41 10.95
C ILE A 82 0.72 7.05 10.91
N GLU A 83 -0.20 6.85 9.96
CA GLU A 83 -0.95 5.60 9.79
C GLU A 83 0.00 4.39 9.61
N PHE A 84 1.08 4.57 8.85
CA PHE A 84 2.09 3.52 8.67
C PHE A 84 2.81 3.20 9.97
N THR A 85 3.27 4.21 10.72
CA THR A 85 3.94 4.00 12.00
C THR A 85 3.03 3.35 13.04
N GLU A 86 1.75 3.73 13.10
CA GLU A 86 0.75 3.09 13.96
C GLU A 86 0.56 1.62 13.59
N LEU A 87 0.44 1.31 12.29
CA LEU A 87 0.32 -0.06 11.80
C LEU A 87 1.53 -0.92 12.17
N MET A 88 2.74 -0.41 11.91
CA MET A 88 3.98 -1.12 12.21
C MET A 88 4.17 -1.29 13.72
N THR A 89 3.81 -0.29 14.52
CA THR A 89 3.85 -0.38 15.99
C THR A 89 2.88 -1.42 16.51
N ALA A 90 1.66 -1.48 15.95
CA ALA A 90 0.69 -2.50 16.33
C ALA A 90 1.23 -3.91 16.04
N TYR A 91 1.83 -4.14 14.86
CA TYR A 91 2.41 -5.45 14.52
C TYR A 91 3.76 -5.75 15.19
N ALA A 92 4.35 -4.80 15.90
CA ALA A 92 5.52 -5.04 16.74
C ALA A 92 5.15 -5.67 18.09
N ASP A 93 3.87 -5.63 18.50
CA ASP A 93 3.38 -6.31 19.69
C ASP A 93 3.37 -7.84 19.46
N PRO A 94 4.14 -8.63 20.23
CA PRO A 94 4.16 -10.08 20.10
C PRO A 94 2.81 -10.76 20.37
N LEU A 95 1.89 -10.07 21.05
CA LEU A 95 0.53 -10.56 21.32
C LEU A 95 -0.42 -10.33 20.15
N LYS A 96 -0.06 -9.49 19.18
CA LYS A 96 -0.88 -9.24 18.01
C LYS A 96 -0.66 -10.32 16.95
N GLY A 97 -1.73 -11.00 16.56
CA GLY A 97 -1.68 -11.98 15.49
C GLY A 97 -1.57 -11.33 14.10
N PHE A 98 -1.06 -12.09 13.13
CA PHE A 98 -1.10 -11.73 11.72
C PHE A 98 -2.31 -12.40 11.06
N PRO A 99 -3.44 -11.69 10.86
CA PRO A 99 -4.59 -12.29 10.19
C PRO A 99 -4.22 -12.68 8.75
N ALA A 100 -4.75 -13.79 8.27
CA ALA A 100 -4.49 -14.27 6.91
C ALA A 100 -5.11 -13.36 5.82
N ARG A 101 -6.17 -12.60 6.14
CA ARG A 101 -6.98 -11.83 5.17
C ARG A 101 -7.38 -10.42 5.64
N PRO A 102 -6.46 -9.55 6.10
CA PRO A 102 -6.82 -8.28 6.73
C PRO A 102 -7.47 -7.26 5.78
N ARG A 103 -7.13 -7.27 4.48
CA ARG A 103 -7.63 -6.29 3.49
C ARG A 103 -7.67 -6.87 2.06
N MET A 104 -8.54 -7.86 1.82
CA MET A 104 -8.69 -8.44 0.48
C MET A 104 -9.51 -7.53 -0.45
N GLN A 105 -8.98 -7.21 -1.63
CA GLN A 105 -9.71 -6.45 -2.66
C GLN A 105 -10.80 -7.29 -3.35
N LYS A 106 -10.59 -8.61 -3.45
CA LYS A 106 -11.52 -9.56 -4.07
C LYS A 106 -11.57 -10.81 -3.22
N MET A 107 -12.77 -11.27 -2.86
CA MET A 107 -12.98 -12.47 -2.02
C MET A 107 -12.94 -13.79 -2.81
N GLY A 108 -13.00 -13.73 -4.15
CA GLY A 108 -13.30 -14.88 -5.01
C GLY A 108 -12.14 -15.82 -5.35
N PHE A 109 -10.93 -15.60 -4.81
CA PHE A 109 -9.79 -16.49 -5.09
C PHE A 109 -9.52 -17.40 -3.89
N ALA A 110 -9.61 -18.71 -4.13
CA ALA A 110 -8.98 -19.67 -3.24
C ALA A 110 -7.47 -19.56 -3.42
N TYR A 111 -6.74 -19.20 -2.36
CA TYR A 111 -5.27 -19.21 -2.37
C TYR A 111 -4.77 -20.62 -2.10
N GLU A 112 -3.61 -20.95 -2.66
CA GLU A 112 -3.01 -22.28 -2.54
C GLU A 112 -2.86 -22.73 -1.10
N PHE A 113 -2.61 -21.81 -0.17
CA PHE A 113 -2.47 -22.06 1.27
C PHE A 113 -3.74 -21.77 2.09
N ASP A 114 -4.89 -21.58 1.45
CA ASP A 114 -6.18 -21.40 2.15
C ASP A 114 -6.59 -22.62 3.00
N HIS A 115 -5.95 -23.77 2.79
CA HIS A 115 -6.13 -24.97 3.62
C HIS A 115 -5.20 -24.98 4.86
N LEU A 116 -4.14 -24.16 4.87
CA LEU A 116 -3.26 -23.94 6.02
C LEU A 116 -3.70 -22.71 6.82
N ALA A 117 -4.13 -21.66 6.13
CA ALA A 117 -4.96 -20.63 6.74
C ALA A 117 -6.25 -21.33 7.17
N ARG A 118 -6.69 -21.20 8.41
CA ARG A 118 -7.88 -21.90 8.93
C ARG A 118 -9.17 -21.29 8.37
N LYS A 119 -9.30 -21.27 7.04
CA LYS A 119 -10.40 -20.70 6.27
C LYS A 119 -11.58 -21.65 6.34
N GLY A 120 -12.66 -21.21 6.97
CA GLY A 120 -13.93 -21.95 7.04
C GLY A 120 -14.02 -23.00 8.16
N GLU A 121 -13.06 -23.10 9.08
CA GLU A 121 -13.25 -23.84 10.34
C GLU A 121 -14.02 -23.02 11.40
N TRP A 122 -14.12 -21.71 11.18
CA TRP A 122 -14.82 -20.71 11.99
C TRP A 122 -15.41 -19.73 10.95
N GLU A 123 -16.67 -19.32 11.06
CA GLU A 123 -17.41 -18.67 9.97
C GLU A 123 -16.75 -17.34 9.50
N GLU A 124 -17.06 -16.87 8.28
CA GLU A 124 -16.53 -15.58 7.76
C GLU A 124 -16.92 -14.36 8.63
N SER A 125 -17.91 -14.53 9.51
CA SER A 125 -18.41 -13.56 10.48
C SER A 125 -17.67 -13.58 11.83
N ASP A 126 -16.81 -14.58 12.08
CA ASP A 126 -16.16 -14.72 13.38
C ASP A 126 -15.08 -13.65 13.62
N ILE A 127 -15.07 -13.14 14.85
CA ILE A 127 -14.12 -12.12 15.30
C ILE A 127 -12.71 -12.74 15.27
N PRO A 128 -11.70 -12.08 14.66
CA PRO A 128 -10.34 -12.61 14.63
C PRO A 128 -9.82 -12.95 16.02
N VAL A 129 -9.26 -14.14 16.18
CA VAL A 129 -8.62 -14.60 17.43
C VAL A 129 -7.12 -14.44 17.30
N ASP A 130 -6.52 -13.67 18.20
CA ASP A 130 -5.07 -13.51 18.26
C ASP A 130 -4.41 -14.80 18.78
N ILE A 131 -3.50 -15.37 18.00
CA ILE A 131 -2.72 -16.55 18.37
C ILE A 131 -1.23 -16.16 18.34
N PRO A 132 -0.52 -16.23 19.48
CA PRO A 132 0.92 -15.94 19.53
C PRO A 132 1.71 -16.92 18.64
N VAL A 133 2.65 -16.40 17.86
CA VAL A 133 3.56 -17.20 17.03
C VAL A 133 5.01 -16.98 17.45
N GLY A 134 5.75 -18.09 17.67
CA GLY A 134 7.12 -18.09 18.17
C GLY A 134 7.23 -18.43 19.66
N SER A 135 8.24 -19.19 20.05
CA SER A 135 8.57 -19.39 21.47
C SER A 135 9.38 -18.19 21.96
N VAL A 136 8.89 -17.53 23.01
CA VAL A 136 9.69 -16.54 23.75
C VAL A 136 10.79 -17.30 24.48
N SER A 137 11.92 -17.50 23.81
CA SER A 137 13.15 -17.91 24.48
C SER A 137 13.66 -16.70 25.26
N ARG A 138 13.66 -16.83 26.59
CA ARG A 138 14.26 -15.88 27.53
C ARG A 138 15.77 -15.79 27.35
#